data_AF-A0A3D3A910-F1
#
_entry.id   AF-A0A3D3A910-F1
#
_cell.length_a   1.000
_cell.length_b   1.000
_cell.length_c   1.000
_cell.angle_alpha   90.00
_cell.angle_beta   90.00
_cell.angle_gamma   90.00
#
_symmetry.space_group_name_H-M   'P 1'
#
loop_
_entity.id
_entity.type
_entity.pdbx_description
1 polymer ?
#
loop_
_entity_poly.entity_id
_entity_poly.type
_entity_poly.pdbx_seq_one_letter_code
_entity_poly.pdbx_strand_id
1 'polypeptide(L)'
;GRKQINQYTRYGTVFLAAVQGYGIAIGLEGAQGVVVEPGLFFRASAVITLVGGTVFLMWLGEQVTSRGVGNGISLIIFAGIVAELPSALAGTLELGRQGALSTFIILALIIMVVAVIAFIVFMERAQRRLLVQYPKRQTASGMAQGDNSHLPLKLNTAGVIPPIFASSLLLMPITLANFSGDASGGALGTVAALLGRGQPAYMALYAAGIIFFCFFYTSIVFNPNDTADNLKRYGGFIPGIRPGPRTAEYIDHVLTRLTLVGALYLTAVCLLPEMLINAYNVPFYFGGTSLLIVVNVTMDTVGQVQGHLFAHQYEGLIQKSKLGGKRR
;
A
#
# COMPACT_ATOMS: atom_id res chain seq x y z
N GLY A 1 12.08 -21.50 8.00
CA GLY A 1 11.18 -21.00 6.95
C GLY A 1 11.03 -19.49 7.01
N ARG A 2 9.85 -18.96 7.41
CA ARG A 2 9.53 -17.52 7.35
C ARG A 2 10.50 -16.59 8.09
N LYS A 3 10.98 -16.97 9.29
CA LYS A 3 12.00 -16.19 10.03
C LYS A 3 13.31 -16.03 9.25
N GLN A 4 13.73 -17.06 8.53
CA GLN A 4 14.98 -17.05 7.77
C GLN A 4 14.87 -16.20 6.50
N ILE A 5 13.72 -16.27 5.81
CA ILE A 5 13.42 -15.37 4.68
C ILE A 5 13.45 -13.92 5.16
N ASN A 6 12.79 -13.60 6.29
CA ASN A 6 12.83 -12.26 6.86
C ASN A 6 14.27 -11.80 7.19
N GLN A 7 15.12 -12.69 7.67
CA GLN A 7 16.52 -12.38 7.95
C GLN A 7 17.29 -12.05 6.67
N TYR A 8 17.08 -12.81 5.58
CA TYR A 8 17.66 -12.48 4.28
C TYR A 8 17.12 -11.16 3.73
N THR A 9 15.82 -10.89 3.88
CA THR A 9 15.24 -9.59 3.49
C THR A 9 15.90 -8.45 4.25
N ARG A 10 16.17 -8.59 5.56
CA ARG A 10 16.88 -7.57 6.35
C ARG A 10 18.28 -7.29 5.82
N TYR A 11 19.06 -8.34 5.55
CA TYR A 11 20.40 -8.17 4.97
C TYR A 11 20.33 -7.53 3.59
N GLY A 12 19.33 -7.89 2.78
CA GLY A 12 19.05 -7.26 1.50
C GLY A 12 18.73 -5.76 1.63
N THR A 13 17.90 -5.38 2.60
CA THR A 13 17.56 -3.97 2.86
C THR A 13 18.79 -3.15 3.25
N VAL A 14 19.68 -3.69 4.10
CA VAL A 14 20.92 -3.00 4.48
C VAL A 14 21.82 -2.79 3.27
N PHE A 15 21.99 -3.81 2.44
CA PHE A 15 22.78 -3.71 1.21
C PHE A 15 22.18 -2.66 0.25
N LEU A 16 20.86 -2.70 0.03
CA LEU A 16 20.17 -1.77 -0.85
C LEU A 16 20.24 -0.33 -0.32
N ALA A 17 20.07 -0.13 0.98
CA ALA A 17 20.23 1.17 1.63
C ALA A 17 21.67 1.70 1.51
N ALA A 18 22.68 0.82 1.57
CA ALA A 18 24.07 1.21 1.37
C ALA A 18 24.33 1.67 -0.07
N VAL A 19 23.81 0.93 -1.06
CA VAL A 19 23.94 1.30 -2.48
C VAL A 19 23.19 2.59 -2.79
N GLN A 20 21.95 2.75 -2.31
CA GLN A 20 21.19 4.00 -2.50
C GLN A 20 21.82 5.18 -1.76
N GLY A 21 22.21 4.98 -0.50
CA GLY A 21 22.89 5.99 0.30
C GLY A 21 24.19 6.46 -0.35
N TYR A 22 24.94 5.53 -0.96
CA TYR A 22 26.20 5.82 -1.64
C TYR A 22 26.09 6.84 -2.77
N GLY A 23 24.94 7.00 -3.42
CA GLY A 23 24.85 8.20 -4.25
C GLY A 23 23.55 8.88 -4.47
N ILE A 24 22.73 8.81 -3.44
CA ILE A 24 22.35 10.08 -2.81
C ILE A 24 23.61 10.88 -2.40
N ALA A 25 24.61 10.29 -1.73
CA ALA A 25 25.85 10.99 -1.35
C ALA A 25 26.65 11.57 -2.54
N ILE A 26 26.94 10.79 -3.58
CA ILE A 26 27.55 11.30 -4.83
C ILE A 26 26.67 12.37 -5.50
N GLY A 27 25.35 12.17 -5.57
CA GLY A 27 24.44 13.16 -6.17
C GLY A 27 24.47 14.50 -5.42
N LEU A 28 24.55 14.46 -4.08
CA LEU A 28 24.66 15.65 -3.24
C LEU A 28 25.99 16.36 -3.39
N GLU A 29 27.10 15.64 -3.62
CA GLU A 29 28.39 16.25 -3.95
C GLU A 29 28.38 17.00 -5.29
N GLY A 30 27.58 16.54 -6.26
CA GLY A 30 27.38 17.22 -7.54
C GLY A 30 26.50 18.48 -7.44
N ALA A 31 25.71 18.62 -6.38
CA ALA A 31 24.86 19.78 -6.15
C ALA A 31 25.66 20.93 -5.51
N GLN A 32 25.93 21.99 -6.28
CA GLN A 32 26.67 23.15 -5.80
C GLN A 32 26.03 23.74 -4.53
N GLY A 33 26.83 23.88 -3.46
CA GLY A 33 26.45 24.57 -2.22
C GLY A 33 25.82 23.71 -1.12
N VAL A 34 25.63 22.41 -1.31
CA VAL A 34 25.04 21.51 -0.30
C VAL A 34 26.10 20.82 0.57
N VAL A 35 27.32 20.62 0.06
CA VAL A 35 28.40 19.91 0.76
C VAL A 35 29.56 20.87 1.04
N VAL A 36 29.87 21.05 2.33
CA VAL A 36 30.92 21.97 2.81
C VAL A 36 32.31 21.52 2.35
N GLU A 37 32.58 20.21 2.37
CA GLU A 37 33.81 19.60 1.87
C GLU A 37 33.48 18.32 1.08
N PRO A 38 33.46 18.37 -0.26
CA PRO A 38 33.33 17.17 -1.09
C PRO A 38 34.52 16.24 -0.84
N GLY A 39 34.26 14.97 -0.49
CA GLY A 39 35.34 14.05 -0.16
C GLY A 39 34.89 12.66 0.25
N LEU A 40 35.83 11.72 0.23
CA LEU A 40 35.58 10.31 0.60
C LEU A 40 35.05 10.17 2.03
N PHE A 41 35.42 11.11 2.91
CA PHE A 41 34.88 11.24 4.27
C PHE A 41 33.39 11.64 4.29
N PHE A 42 32.97 12.61 3.46
CA PHE A 42 31.56 12.97 3.34
C PHE A 42 30.74 11.78 2.83
N ARG A 43 31.18 11.10 1.76
CA ARG A 43 30.49 9.90 1.25
C ARG A 43 30.34 8.84 2.33
N ALA A 44 31.42 8.46 3.01
CA ALA A 44 31.37 7.45 4.06
C ALA A 44 30.42 7.84 5.21
N SER A 45 30.49 9.09 5.67
CA SER A 45 29.62 9.61 6.73
C SER A 45 28.14 9.67 6.33
N ALA A 46 27.84 10.05 5.08
CA ALA A 46 26.49 10.11 4.54
C ALA A 46 25.89 8.71 4.36
N VAL A 47 26.66 7.75 3.85
CA VAL A 47 26.21 6.35 3.75
C VAL A 47 25.93 5.77 5.14
N ILE A 48 26.85 5.96 6.09
CA ILE A 48 26.69 5.41 7.45
C ILE A 48 25.46 6.02 8.14
N THR A 49 25.24 7.33 8.00
CA THR A 49 24.07 7.99 8.61
C THR A 49 22.76 7.57 7.95
N LEU A 50 22.69 7.49 6.61
CA LEU A 50 21.50 7.03 5.89
C LEU A 50 21.17 5.57 6.16
N VAL A 51 22.18 4.68 6.14
CA VAL A 51 21.99 3.26 6.46
C VAL A 51 21.60 3.10 7.93
N GLY A 52 22.29 3.81 8.84
CA GLY A 52 21.97 3.80 10.27
C GLY A 52 20.53 4.25 10.54
N GLY A 53 20.09 5.35 9.94
CA GLY A 53 18.72 5.83 10.03
C GLY A 53 17.70 4.84 9.46
N THR A 54 17.97 4.25 8.30
CA THR A 54 17.08 3.27 7.66
C THR A 54 16.95 1.99 8.51
N VAL A 55 18.06 1.49 9.07
CA VAL A 55 18.05 0.32 9.96
C VAL A 55 17.34 0.62 11.27
N PHE A 56 17.51 1.82 11.82
CA PHE A 56 16.78 2.26 13.00
C PHE A 56 15.27 2.32 12.75
N LEU A 57 14.84 2.90 11.63
CA LEU A 57 13.42 2.93 11.24
C LEU A 57 12.86 1.52 11.00
N MET A 58 13.63 0.64 10.36
CA MET A 58 13.24 -0.75 10.18
C MET A 58 13.05 -1.46 11.52
N TRP A 59 14.00 -1.30 12.46
CA TRP A 59 13.89 -1.86 13.80
C TRP A 59 12.67 -1.32 14.55
N LEU A 60 12.43 0.00 14.47
CA LEU A 60 11.26 0.63 15.07
C LEU A 60 9.96 0.06 14.48
N GLY A 61 9.89 -0.10 13.16
CA GLY A 61 8.74 -0.69 12.47
C GLY A 61 8.46 -2.12 12.92
N GLU A 62 9.50 -2.91 13.15
CA GLU A 62 9.34 -4.26 13.72
C GLU A 62 8.87 -4.24 15.17
N GLN A 63 9.39 -3.33 16.00
CA GLN A 63 8.90 -3.17 17.38
C GLN A 63 7.42 -2.78 17.40
N VAL A 64 7.00 -1.83 16.56
CA VAL A 64 5.60 -1.42 16.42
C VAL A 64 4.73 -2.58 15.95
N THR A 65 5.20 -3.40 15.01
CA THR A 65 4.45 -4.59 14.56
C THR A 65 4.32 -5.65 15.66
N SER A 66 5.33 -5.80 16.52
CA SER A 66 5.35 -6.82 17.57
C SER A 66 4.59 -6.44 18.84
N ARG A 67 4.54 -5.15 19.19
CA ARG A 67 3.95 -4.64 20.44
C ARG A 67 2.73 -3.75 20.23
N GLY A 68 2.56 -3.21 19.03
CA GLY A 68 1.49 -2.28 18.67
C GLY A 68 0.38 -2.94 17.86
N VAL A 69 -0.43 -2.09 17.23
CA VAL A 69 -1.53 -2.49 16.34
C VAL A 69 -1.17 -2.03 14.93
N GLY A 70 -1.41 -2.87 13.92
CA GLY A 70 -1.09 -2.56 12.53
C GLY A 70 0.23 -3.16 12.04
N ASN A 71 0.56 -2.84 10.79
CA ASN A 71 1.88 -3.08 10.23
C ASN A 71 2.77 -1.86 10.51
N GLY A 72 3.82 -2.04 11.31
CA GLY A 72 4.65 -0.93 11.76
C GLY A 72 5.43 -0.24 10.64
N ILE A 73 5.82 -0.94 9.57
CA ILE A 73 6.46 -0.31 8.41
C ILE A 73 5.47 0.61 7.70
N SER A 74 4.23 0.15 7.50
CA SER A 74 3.18 0.96 6.88
C SER A 74 2.80 2.18 7.73
N LEU A 75 2.80 2.04 9.06
CA LEU A 75 2.55 3.14 10.00
C LEU A 75 3.66 4.20 9.98
N ILE A 76 4.93 3.80 9.83
CA ILE A 76 6.04 4.75 9.70
C ILE A 76 5.89 5.57 8.40
N ILE A 77 5.59 4.92 7.28
CA ILE A 77 5.37 5.62 6.00
C ILE A 77 4.16 6.56 6.10
N PHE A 78 3.07 6.10 6.71
CA PHE A 78 1.90 6.92 7.00
C PHE A 78 2.24 8.15 7.84
N ALA A 79 2.97 7.97 8.95
CA ALA A 79 3.34 9.06 9.84
C ALA A 79 4.25 10.09 9.13
N GLY A 80 5.17 9.63 8.28
CA GLY A 80 6.01 10.51 7.46
C GLY A 80 5.20 11.38 6.51
N ILE A 81 4.27 10.79 5.77
CA ILE A 81 3.39 11.53 4.85
C ILE A 81 2.51 12.52 5.63
N VAL A 82 1.89 12.08 6.73
CA VAL A 82 0.98 12.92 7.53
C VAL A 82 1.73 14.08 8.20
N ALA A 83 3.00 13.89 8.58
CA ALA A 83 3.83 14.95 9.16
C ALA A 83 4.13 16.09 8.16
N GLU A 84 4.17 15.81 6.86
CA GLU A 84 4.40 16.81 5.80
C GLU A 84 3.11 17.53 5.36
N LEU A 85 1.92 16.97 5.67
CA LEU A 85 0.64 17.56 5.27
C LEU A 85 0.41 18.99 5.82
N PRO A 86 0.70 19.30 7.10
CA PRO A 86 0.51 20.66 7.63
C PRO A 86 1.38 21.69 6.92
N SER A 87 2.66 21.37 6.66
CA SER A 87 3.57 22.27 5.94
C SER A 87 3.14 22.47 4.48
N ALA A 88 2.67 21.41 3.82
CA ALA A 88 2.14 21.50 2.47
C ALA A 88 0.90 22.41 2.40
N LEU A 89 -0.04 22.26 3.35
CA LEU A 89 -1.22 23.11 3.44
C LEU A 89 -0.83 24.58 3.70
N ALA A 90 0.09 24.84 4.63
CA ALA A 90 0.59 26.18 4.88
C ALA A 90 1.22 26.81 3.62
N GLY A 91 2.05 26.05 2.89
CA GLY A 91 2.64 26.50 1.63
C GLY A 91 1.60 26.81 0.55
N THR A 92 0.58 25.97 0.39
CA THR A 92 -0.52 26.25 -0.56
C THR A 92 -1.35 27.47 -0.21
N LEU A 93 -1.60 27.71 1.09
CA LEU A 93 -2.30 28.91 1.57
C LEU A 93 -1.46 30.17 1.37
N GLU A 94 -0.15 30.07 1.56
CA GLU A 94 0.76 31.19 1.32
C GLU A 94 0.87 31.56 -0.17
N LEU A 95 0.91 30.56 -1.07
CA LEU A 95 0.83 30.76 -2.51
C LEU A 95 -0.50 31.42 -2.93
N GLY A 96 -1.60 31.05 -2.26
CA GLY A 96 -2.88 31.73 -2.40
C GLY A 96 -2.85 33.19 -1.92
N ARG A 97 -2.21 33.44 -0.78
CA ARG A 97 -2.04 34.81 -0.23
C ARG A 97 -1.19 35.70 -1.13
N GLN A 98 -0.17 35.14 -1.78
CA GLN A 98 0.70 35.84 -2.73
C GLN A 98 0.02 36.09 -4.09
N GLY A 99 -1.20 35.59 -4.30
CA GLY A 99 -1.94 35.74 -5.56
C GLY A 99 -1.41 34.88 -6.72
N ALA A 100 -0.42 34.02 -6.47
CA ALA A 100 0.13 33.10 -7.47
C ALA A 100 -0.88 32.00 -7.84
N LEU A 101 -1.82 31.68 -6.94
CA LEU A 101 -2.93 30.76 -7.19
C LEU A 101 -4.26 31.47 -6.96
N SER A 102 -5.16 31.38 -7.94
CA SER A 102 -6.53 31.86 -7.79
C SER A 102 -7.23 31.13 -6.64
N THR A 103 -7.95 31.87 -5.80
CA THR A 103 -8.79 31.33 -4.71
C THR A 103 -9.76 30.25 -5.21
N PHE A 104 -10.23 30.37 -6.46
CA PHE A 104 -11.09 29.37 -7.11
C PHE A 104 -10.38 28.01 -7.29
N ILE A 105 -9.10 28.02 -7.68
CA ILE A 105 -8.30 26.80 -7.88
C ILE A 105 -8.05 26.11 -6.53
N ILE A 106 -7.78 26.87 -5.47
CA ILE A 106 -7.57 26.32 -4.12
C ILE A 106 -8.85 25.63 -3.61
N LEU A 107 -10.01 26.27 -3.78
CA LEU A 107 -11.29 25.70 -3.38
C LEU A 107 -11.61 24.43 -4.19
N ALA A 108 -11.44 24.47 -5.51
CA ALA A 108 -11.63 23.32 -6.39
C ALA A 108 -10.71 22.15 -6.02
N LEU A 109 -9.47 22.44 -5.64
CA LEU A 109 -8.48 21.47 -5.20
C LEU A 109 -8.88 20.78 -3.90
N ILE A 110 -9.34 21.52 -2.90
CA ILE A 110 -9.81 20.93 -1.63
C ILE A 110 -11.01 20.01 -1.89
N ILE A 111 -11.99 20.45 -2.68
CA ILE A 111 -13.17 19.64 -3.03
C ILE A 111 -12.74 18.37 -3.75
N MET A 112 -11.80 18.48 -4.69
CA MET A 112 -11.26 17.34 -5.43
C MET A 112 -10.54 16.35 -4.51
N VAL A 113 -9.72 16.81 -3.56
CA VAL A 113 -9.03 15.92 -2.59
C VAL A 113 -10.05 15.15 -1.77
N VAL A 114 -11.09 15.82 -1.26
CA VAL A 114 -12.17 15.16 -0.50
C VAL A 114 -12.92 14.16 -1.38
N ALA A 115 -13.21 14.50 -2.63
CA ALA A 115 -13.88 13.62 -3.58
C ALA A 115 -13.03 12.37 -3.89
N VAL A 116 -11.72 12.53 -4.10
CA VAL A 116 -10.79 11.41 -4.33
C VAL A 116 -10.69 10.54 -3.08
N ILE A 117 -10.59 11.11 -1.88
CA ILE A 117 -10.59 10.33 -0.63
C ILE A 117 -11.89 9.55 -0.48
N ALA A 118 -13.05 10.18 -0.70
CA ALA A 118 -14.35 9.52 -0.63
C ALA A 118 -14.45 8.37 -1.66
N PHE A 119 -13.95 8.59 -2.87
CA PHE A 119 -13.90 7.57 -3.92
C PHE A 119 -13.00 6.40 -3.54
N ILE A 120 -11.80 6.66 -2.97
CA ILE A 120 -10.89 5.62 -2.47
C ILE A 120 -11.56 4.81 -1.36
N VAL A 121 -12.18 5.47 -0.38
CA VAL A 121 -12.86 4.80 0.73
C VAL A 121 -14.02 3.94 0.22
N PHE A 122 -14.77 4.43 -0.77
CA PHE A 122 -15.85 3.67 -1.39
C PHE A 122 -15.32 2.40 -2.09
N MET A 123 -14.25 2.52 -2.87
CA MET A 123 -13.65 1.38 -3.57
C MET A 123 -12.97 0.39 -2.62
N GLU A 124 -12.30 0.86 -1.57
CA GLU A 124 -11.68 -0.02 -0.56
C GLU A 124 -12.71 -0.74 0.31
N ARG A 125 -13.88 -0.14 0.54
CA ARG A 125 -15.01 -0.83 1.20
C ARG A 125 -15.78 -1.76 0.28
N ALA A 126 -15.57 -1.69 -1.03
CA ALA A 126 -16.25 -2.54 -1.99
C ALA A 126 -15.76 -3.99 -1.84
N GLN A 127 -16.71 -4.89 -1.57
CA GLN A 127 -16.47 -6.32 -1.44
C GLN A 127 -17.45 -7.10 -2.30
N ARG A 128 -16.94 -8.10 -3.00
CA ARG A 128 -17.75 -9.10 -3.68
C ARG A 128 -18.01 -10.25 -2.72
N ARG A 129 -19.27 -10.43 -2.33
CA ARG A 129 -19.69 -11.50 -1.43
C ARG A 129 -19.96 -12.77 -2.23
N LEU A 130 -19.12 -13.79 -2.06
CA LEU A 130 -19.38 -15.13 -2.59
C LEU A 130 -20.19 -15.92 -1.56
N LEU A 131 -21.41 -16.33 -1.91
CA LEU A 131 -22.26 -17.11 -1.01
C LEU A 131 -21.70 -18.52 -0.84
N VAL A 132 -21.54 -18.92 0.43
CA VAL A 132 -21.08 -20.25 0.82
C VAL A 132 -22.14 -20.84 1.73
N GLN A 133 -22.54 -22.07 1.45
CA GLN A 133 -23.49 -22.80 2.27
C GLN A 133 -22.75 -23.86 3.08
N TYR A 134 -23.06 -23.90 4.38
CA TYR A 134 -22.66 -24.97 5.27
C TYR A 134 -23.88 -25.86 5.53
N PRO A 135 -23.94 -27.06 4.96
CA PRO A 135 -25.04 -27.98 5.21
C PRO A 135 -24.97 -28.43 6.67
N LYS A 136 -25.92 -27.99 7.51
CA LYS A 136 -26.13 -28.58 8.84
C LYS A 136 -26.85 -29.91 8.69
N ARG A 137 -26.46 -30.91 9.49
CA ARG A 137 -27.23 -32.16 9.61
C ARG A 137 -28.64 -31.82 10.07
N GLN A 138 -29.66 -32.29 9.34
CA GLN A 138 -31.05 -32.23 9.80
C GLN A 138 -31.17 -33.06 11.09
N THR A 139 -31.51 -32.41 12.19
CA THR A 139 -31.96 -33.06 13.42
C THR A 139 -33.46 -33.38 13.30
N ALA A 140 -33.90 -34.51 13.87
CA ALA A 140 -35.25 -35.06 13.76
C ALA A 140 -36.41 -34.16 14.25
N SER A 141 -36.13 -32.95 14.78
CA SER A 141 -37.12 -32.03 15.36
C SER A 141 -37.31 -30.72 14.59
N GLY A 142 -36.79 -30.59 13.36
CA GLY A 142 -37.11 -29.43 12.53
C GLY A 142 -36.04 -29.04 11.53
N MET A 143 -36.49 -28.36 10.49
CA MET A 143 -35.71 -27.91 9.34
C MET A 143 -34.63 -26.91 9.78
N ALA A 144 -33.43 -27.40 10.07
CA ALA A 144 -32.27 -26.56 10.34
C ALA A 144 -31.92 -25.80 9.05
N GLN A 145 -32.31 -24.54 8.98
CA GLN A 145 -31.96 -23.64 7.89
C GLN A 145 -30.43 -23.55 7.81
N GLY A 146 -29.87 -23.88 6.64
CA GLY A 146 -28.45 -23.73 6.41
C GLY A 146 -28.05 -22.28 6.63
N ASP A 147 -27.04 -22.04 7.48
CA ASP A 147 -26.50 -20.70 7.63
C ASP A 147 -25.86 -20.29 6.30
N ASN A 148 -26.48 -19.32 5.63
CA ASN A 148 -25.88 -18.68 4.47
C ASN A 148 -24.72 -17.82 4.98
N SER A 149 -23.51 -18.32 4.80
CA SER A 149 -22.31 -17.54 5.02
C SER A 149 -21.89 -16.90 3.70
N HIS A 150 -21.00 -15.93 3.77
CA HIS A 150 -20.36 -15.37 2.59
C HIS A 150 -18.86 -15.29 2.82
N LEU A 151 -18.10 -15.65 1.80
CA LEU A 151 -16.68 -15.38 1.71
C LEU A 151 -16.52 -13.99 1.07
N PRO A 152 -16.12 -12.96 1.84
CA PRO A 152 -15.92 -11.62 1.28
C PRO A 152 -14.60 -11.57 0.51
N LEU A 153 -14.66 -11.27 -0.78
CA LEU A 153 -13.50 -10.93 -1.59
C LEU A 153 -13.45 -9.42 -1.76
N LYS A 154 -12.43 -8.77 -1.19
CA LYS A 154 -12.19 -7.33 -1.39
C LYS A 154 -11.77 -7.08 -2.84
N LEU A 155 -12.11 -5.89 -3.36
CA LEU A 155 -11.67 -5.46 -4.70
C LEU A 155 -10.14 -5.41 -4.81
N ASN A 156 -9.49 -4.94 -3.74
CA ASN A 156 -8.04 -4.87 -3.63
C ASN A 156 -7.55 -5.73 -2.46
N THR A 157 -7.12 -6.95 -2.77
CA THR A 157 -6.45 -7.82 -1.80
C THR A 157 -4.99 -7.44 -1.56
N ALA A 158 -4.40 -6.67 -2.49
CA ALA A 158 -3.00 -6.28 -2.47
C ALA A 158 -2.72 -5.04 -1.61
N GLY A 159 -3.75 -4.27 -1.26
CA GLY A 159 -3.62 -3.02 -0.51
C GLY A 159 -2.81 -1.97 -1.29
N VAL A 160 -1.94 -1.24 -0.59
CA VAL A 160 -1.14 -0.13 -1.17
C VAL A 160 0.26 -0.57 -1.61
N ILE A 161 0.59 -1.84 -1.41
CA ILE A 161 1.93 -2.36 -1.68
C ILE A 161 2.30 -2.25 -3.19
N PRO A 162 1.42 -2.57 -4.16
CA PRO A 162 1.77 -2.47 -5.57
C PRO A 162 2.16 -1.06 -6.04
N PRO A 163 1.41 0.02 -5.72
CA PRO A 163 1.84 1.38 -6.04
C PRO A 163 3.17 1.78 -5.40
N ILE A 164 3.46 1.32 -4.17
CA ILE A 164 4.74 1.59 -3.50
C ILE A 164 5.89 0.90 -4.25
N PHE A 165 5.71 -0.36 -4.65
CA PHE A 165 6.73 -1.05 -5.44
C PHE A 165 6.94 -0.41 -6.80
N ALA A 166 5.85 -0.07 -7.52
CA ALA A 166 5.93 0.60 -8.81
C ALA A 166 6.68 1.95 -8.72
N SER A 167 6.38 2.77 -7.70
CA SER A 167 7.08 4.05 -7.48
C SER A 167 8.55 3.84 -7.09
N SER A 168 8.86 2.88 -6.21
CA SER A 168 10.25 2.57 -5.84
C SER A 168 11.09 2.07 -7.01
N LEU A 169 10.50 1.26 -7.91
CA LEU A 169 11.16 0.74 -9.09
C LEU A 169 11.46 1.86 -10.09
N LEU A 170 10.56 2.83 -10.23
CA LEU A 170 10.73 3.99 -11.10
C LEU A 170 11.75 5.01 -10.57
N LEU A 171 11.90 5.12 -9.25
CA LEU A 171 12.91 5.98 -8.65
C LEU A 171 14.33 5.44 -8.86
N MET A 172 14.50 4.13 -9.00
CA MET A 172 15.82 3.49 -9.15
C MET A 172 16.59 3.99 -10.39
N PRO A 173 16.03 3.97 -11.62
CA PRO A 173 16.69 4.54 -12.80
C PRO A 173 17.00 6.03 -12.68
N ILE A 174 16.09 6.80 -12.08
CA ILE A 174 16.28 8.25 -11.89
C ILE A 174 17.47 8.50 -10.97
N THR A 175 17.59 7.74 -9.88
CA THR A 175 18.77 7.83 -9.01
C THR A 175 20.04 7.47 -9.78
N LEU A 176 20.06 6.36 -10.55
CA LEU A 176 21.20 5.92 -11.37
C LEU A 176 21.60 6.92 -12.46
N ALA A 177 20.67 7.67 -13.03
CA ALA A 177 21.01 8.72 -13.95
C ALA A 177 21.60 9.95 -13.25
N ASN A 178 21.05 10.35 -12.09
CA ASN A 178 21.62 11.41 -11.25
C ASN A 178 23.04 11.06 -10.78
N PHE A 179 23.32 9.78 -10.52
CA PHE A 179 24.65 9.26 -10.21
C PHE A 179 25.69 9.50 -11.32
N SER A 180 25.27 9.52 -12.60
CA SER A 180 26.18 9.58 -13.74
C SER A 180 26.70 10.99 -14.05
N GLY A 181 26.15 12.04 -13.42
CA GLY A 181 26.59 13.44 -13.59
C GLY A 181 26.39 14.04 -15.00
N ASP A 182 26.00 13.21 -15.96
CA ASP A 182 25.82 13.58 -17.37
C ASP A 182 24.33 13.80 -17.66
N ALA A 183 23.83 14.97 -17.24
CA ALA A 183 22.45 15.37 -17.43
C ALA A 183 22.09 15.69 -18.90
N SER A 184 23.06 15.64 -19.84
CA SER A 184 22.82 16.09 -21.21
C SER A 184 23.48 15.29 -22.35
N GLY A 185 24.41 14.35 -22.10
CA GLY A 185 25.16 13.68 -23.19
C GLY A 185 24.80 12.23 -23.51
N GLY A 186 24.39 11.42 -22.51
CA GLY A 186 24.26 9.96 -22.66
C GLY A 186 22.83 9.43 -22.83
N ALA A 187 22.69 8.19 -23.34
CA ALA A 187 21.43 7.44 -23.39
C ALA A 187 20.70 7.38 -22.02
N LEU A 188 21.47 7.40 -20.92
CA LEU A 188 20.97 7.47 -19.54
C LEU A 188 20.35 8.83 -19.19
N GLY A 189 20.90 9.94 -19.69
CA GLY A 189 20.33 11.28 -19.53
C GLY A 189 19.03 11.44 -20.30
N THR A 190 18.94 10.91 -21.53
CA THR A 190 17.68 10.86 -22.29
C THR A 190 16.64 9.97 -21.62
N VAL A 191 17.04 8.84 -21.04
CA VAL A 191 16.14 7.94 -20.29
C VAL A 191 15.64 8.60 -19.02
N ALA A 192 16.48 9.36 -18.30
CA ALA A 192 16.07 10.11 -17.11
C ALA A 192 15.21 11.33 -17.44
N ALA A 193 15.46 11.99 -18.56
CA ALA A 193 14.57 13.02 -19.07
C ALA A 193 13.20 12.42 -19.41
N LEU A 194 13.17 11.29 -20.15
CA LEU A 194 11.94 10.57 -20.52
C LEU A 194 11.18 9.99 -19.33
N LEU A 195 11.89 9.61 -18.27
CA LEU A 195 11.34 9.13 -16.99
C LEU A 195 11.17 10.26 -15.95
N GLY A 196 11.37 11.52 -16.35
CA GLY A 196 11.12 12.66 -15.48
C GLY A 196 9.65 12.71 -15.08
N ARG A 197 9.39 13.06 -13.81
CA ARG A 197 8.03 13.27 -13.33
C ARG A 197 7.31 14.25 -14.25
N GLY A 198 6.12 13.87 -14.66
CA GLY A 198 5.29 14.66 -15.55
C GLY A 198 5.39 14.32 -17.05
N GLN A 199 6.30 13.46 -17.47
CA GLN A 199 6.29 12.99 -18.85
C GLN A 199 5.24 11.88 -19.07
N PRO A 200 4.58 11.84 -20.26
CA PRO A 200 3.60 10.79 -20.56
C PRO A 200 4.23 9.39 -20.57
N ALA A 201 5.53 9.28 -20.88
CA ALA A 201 6.26 8.02 -20.81
C ALA A 201 6.41 7.50 -19.37
N TYR A 202 6.75 8.39 -18.42
CA TYR A 202 6.76 8.05 -16.99
C TYR A 202 5.39 7.60 -16.50
N MET A 203 4.32 8.32 -16.87
CA MET A 203 2.94 7.95 -16.52
C MET A 203 2.53 6.59 -17.07
N ALA A 204 2.86 6.29 -18.33
CA ALA A 204 2.56 5.01 -18.96
C ALA A 204 3.31 3.86 -18.29
N LEU A 205 4.61 4.03 -17.99
CA LEU A 205 5.41 3.01 -17.33
C LEU A 205 4.98 2.81 -15.87
N TYR A 206 4.57 3.89 -15.20
CA TYR A 206 3.98 3.82 -13.87
C TYR A 206 2.64 3.08 -13.86
N ALA A 207 1.76 3.37 -14.80
CA ALA A 207 0.49 2.67 -14.99
C ALA A 207 0.71 1.17 -15.22
N ALA A 208 1.60 0.82 -16.15
CA ALA A 208 1.95 -0.56 -16.44
C ALA A 208 2.55 -1.27 -15.21
N GLY A 209 3.42 -0.57 -14.48
CA GLY A 209 4.01 -1.06 -13.23
C GLY A 209 2.95 -1.36 -12.16
N ILE A 210 2.01 -0.44 -11.92
CA ILE A 210 0.93 -0.64 -10.95
C ILE A 210 0.09 -1.86 -11.33
N ILE A 211 -0.31 -1.98 -12.60
CA ILE A 211 -1.12 -3.11 -13.07
C ILE A 211 -0.35 -4.42 -12.89
N PHE A 212 0.90 -4.48 -13.35
CA PHE A 212 1.75 -5.67 -13.24
C PHE A 212 1.92 -6.10 -11.78
N PHE A 213 2.31 -5.19 -10.89
CA PHE A 213 2.52 -5.52 -9.48
C PHE A 213 1.21 -5.88 -8.76
N CYS A 214 0.07 -5.33 -9.18
CA CYS A 214 -1.23 -5.69 -8.61
C CYS A 214 -1.56 -7.16 -8.90
N PHE A 215 -1.44 -7.60 -10.15
CA PHE A 215 -1.66 -9.00 -10.52
C PHE A 215 -0.63 -9.93 -9.87
N PHE A 216 0.65 -9.57 -9.93
CA PHE A 216 1.74 -10.36 -9.36
C PHE A 216 1.54 -10.56 -7.86
N TYR A 217 1.30 -9.48 -7.10
CA TYR A 217 1.16 -9.55 -5.65
C TYR A 217 -0.12 -10.29 -5.24
N THR A 218 -1.26 -10.06 -5.90
CA THR A 218 -2.48 -10.80 -5.57
C THR A 218 -2.32 -12.30 -5.79
N SER A 219 -1.63 -12.74 -6.85
CA SER A 219 -1.39 -14.17 -7.11
C SER A 219 -0.51 -14.85 -6.05
N ILE A 220 0.41 -14.10 -5.43
CA ILE A 220 1.29 -14.62 -4.38
C ILE A 220 0.57 -14.70 -3.04
N VAL A 221 -0.25 -13.71 -2.71
CA VAL A 221 -0.91 -13.62 -1.41
C VAL A 221 -2.16 -14.51 -1.34
N PHE A 222 -2.94 -14.56 -2.41
CA PHE A 222 -4.19 -15.30 -2.43
C PHE A 222 -4.03 -16.57 -3.25
N ASN A 223 -3.97 -17.72 -2.58
CA ASN A 223 -3.98 -19.04 -3.23
C ASN A 223 -5.42 -19.58 -3.33
N PRO A 224 -6.03 -19.64 -4.54
CA PRO A 224 -7.39 -20.15 -4.72
C PRO A 224 -7.53 -21.62 -4.34
N ASN A 225 -6.48 -22.43 -4.55
CA ASN A 225 -6.48 -23.87 -4.26
C ASN A 225 -6.58 -24.11 -2.75
N ASP A 226 -5.75 -23.44 -1.96
CA ASP A 226 -5.77 -23.55 -0.50
C ASP A 226 -7.12 -23.07 0.07
N THR A 227 -7.68 -22.00 -0.50
CA THR A 227 -8.97 -21.46 -0.07
C THR A 227 -10.11 -22.43 -0.37
N ALA A 228 -10.11 -23.07 -1.54
CA ALA A 228 -11.09 -24.08 -1.91
C ALA A 228 -10.98 -25.36 -1.05
N ASP A 229 -9.76 -25.80 -0.76
CA ASP A 229 -9.51 -26.94 0.12
C ASP A 229 -9.94 -26.66 1.56
N ASN A 230 -9.67 -25.45 2.07
CA ASN A 230 -10.17 -25.02 3.36
C ASN A 230 -11.70 -25.01 3.39
N LEU A 231 -12.36 -24.46 2.36
CA LEU A 231 -13.82 -24.49 2.23
C LEU A 231 -14.36 -25.92 2.34
N LYS A 232 -13.75 -26.84 1.60
CA LYS A 232 -14.09 -28.26 1.59
C LYS A 232 -13.86 -28.92 2.97
N ARG A 233 -12.75 -28.62 3.65
CA ARG A 233 -12.43 -29.14 5.00
C ARG A 233 -13.44 -28.67 6.05
N TYR A 234 -13.92 -27.43 5.94
CA TYR A 234 -14.97 -26.89 6.83
C TYR A 234 -16.39 -27.30 6.42
N GLY A 235 -16.55 -28.18 5.42
CA GLY A 235 -17.85 -28.63 4.93
C GLY A 235 -18.63 -27.56 4.15
N GLY A 236 -18.02 -26.42 3.83
CA GLY A 236 -18.62 -25.37 3.04
C GLY A 236 -18.51 -25.65 1.55
N PHE A 237 -19.54 -25.28 0.79
CA PHE A 237 -19.48 -25.31 -0.68
C PHE A 237 -20.17 -24.09 -1.28
N ILE A 238 -19.73 -23.73 -2.49
CA ILE A 238 -20.38 -22.68 -3.28
C ILE A 238 -21.52 -23.34 -4.06
N PRO A 239 -22.79 -22.89 -3.89
CA PRO A 239 -23.92 -23.45 -4.61
C PRO A 239 -23.69 -23.46 -6.13
N GLY A 240 -23.93 -24.60 -6.77
CA GLY A 240 -23.76 -24.78 -8.22
C GLY A 240 -22.36 -25.21 -8.67
N ILE A 241 -21.37 -25.32 -7.77
CA ILE A 241 -19.99 -25.71 -8.12
C ILE A 241 -19.55 -26.88 -7.27
N ARG A 242 -19.00 -27.92 -7.90
CA ARG A 242 -18.50 -29.12 -7.20
C ARG A 242 -17.28 -28.76 -6.32
N PRO A 243 -17.24 -29.14 -5.03
CA PRO A 243 -16.11 -28.86 -4.15
C PRO A 243 -14.78 -29.42 -4.65
N GLY A 244 -13.70 -28.65 -4.50
CA GLY A 244 -12.33 -29.02 -4.88
C GLY A 244 -11.82 -28.15 -6.04
N PRO A 245 -11.22 -28.75 -7.10
CA PRO A 245 -10.54 -27.97 -8.15
C PRO A 245 -11.47 -27.02 -8.90
N ARG A 246 -12.75 -27.39 -9.09
CA ARG A 246 -13.75 -26.50 -9.73
C ARG A 246 -14.09 -25.26 -8.90
N THR A 247 -14.05 -25.38 -7.57
CA THR A 247 -14.20 -24.23 -6.67
C THR A 247 -12.99 -23.31 -6.77
N ALA A 248 -11.78 -23.86 -6.86
CA ALA A 248 -10.55 -23.09 -7.03
C ALA A 248 -10.55 -22.32 -8.37
N GLU A 249 -10.88 -22.98 -9.49
CA GLU A 249 -11.04 -22.35 -10.82
C GLU A 249 -12.04 -21.18 -10.78
N TYR A 250 -13.17 -21.35 -10.09
CA TYR A 250 -14.16 -20.29 -9.97
C TYR A 250 -13.67 -19.10 -9.13
N ILE A 251 -13.04 -19.37 -7.99
CA ILE A 251 -12.47 -18.32 -7.14
C ILE A 251 -11.40 -17.56 -7.91
N ASP A 252 -10.52 -18.26 -8.65
CA ASP A 252 -9.48 -17.66 -9.48
C ASP A 252 -10.05 -16.76 -10.60
N HIS A 253 -11.08 -17.23 -11.30
CA HIS A 253 -11.77 -16.43 -12.32
C HIS A 253 -12.41 -15.17 -11.74
N VAL A 254 -13.00 -15.29 -10.55
CA VAL A 254 -13.57 -14.14 -9.83
C VAL A 254 -12.49 -13.17 -9.39
N LEU A 255 -11.39 -13.65 -8.83
CA LEU A 255 -10.26 -12.84 -8.38
C LEU A 255 -9.63 -12.09 -9.53
N THR A 256 -9.34 -12.76 -10.65
CA THR A 256 -8.72 -12.14 -11.84
C THR A 256 -9.54 -10.96 -12.38
N ARG A 257 -10.87 -11.06 -12.37
CA ARG A 257 -11.75 -9.95 -12.78
C ARG A 257 -11.81 -8.84 -11.75
N LEU A 258 -11.80 -9.19 -10.46
CA LEU A 258 -11.76 -8.19 -9.39
C LEU A 258 -10.43 -7.44 -9.38
N THR A 259 -9.31 -8.13 -9.56
CA THR A 259 -7.97 -7.53 -9.62
C THR A 259 -7.81 -6.65 -10.84
N LEU A 260 -8.45 -6.97 -11.97
CA LEU A 260 -8.44 -6.08 -13.14
C LEU A 260 -9.11 -4.73 -12.83
N VAL A 261 -10.30 -4.75 -12.22
CA VAL A 261 -10.98 -3.53 -11.78
C VAL A 261 -10.19 -2.83 -10.67
N GLY A 262 -9.58 -3.62 -9.78
CA GLY A 262 -8.65 -3.19 -8.73
C GLY A 262 -7.47 -2.37 -9.25
N ALA A 263 -6.73 -2.97 -10.18
CA ALA A 263 -5.58 -2.37 -10.81
C ALA A 263 -5.94 -1.10 -11.59
N LEU A 264 -7.08 -1.09 -12.29
CA LEU A 264 -7.55 0.06 -13.04
C LEU A 264 -7.85 1.24 -12.11
N TYR A 265 -8.58 1.04 -11.01
CA TYR A 265 -8.86 2.14 -10.08
C TYR A 265 -7.59 2.63 -9.38
N LEU A 266 -6.69 1.74 -8.95
CA LEU A 266 -5.42 2.12 -8.32
C LEU A 266 -4.58 2.98 -9.26
N THR A 267 -4.52 2.58 -10.53
CA THR A 267 -3.81 3.31 -11.59
C THR A 267 -4.45 4.68 -11.82
N ALA A 268 -5.77 4.75 -11.95
CA ALA A 268 -6.49 6.02 -12.14
C ALA A 268 -6.28 6.99 -10.97
N VAL A 269 -6.36 6.50 -9.73
CA VAL A 269 -6.15 7.31 -8.52
C VAL A 269 -4.70 7.80 -8.41
N CYS A 270 -3.72 6.99 -8.79
CA CYS A 270 -2.31 7.39 -8.77
C CYS A 270 -1.97 8.39 -9.88
N LEU A 271 -2.53 8.24 -11.07
CA LEU A 271 -2.27 9.08 -12.24
C LEU A 271 -3.00 10.42 -12.19
N LEU A 272 -4.20 10.48 -11.62
CA LEU A 272 -5.02 11.69 -11.64
C LEU A 272 -4.29 12.90 -11.04
N PRO A 273 -3.65 12.82 -9.85
CA PRO A 273 -2.85 13.92 -9.32
C PRO A 273 -1.65 14.29 -10.18
N GLU A 274 -0.93 13.30 -10.73
CA GLU A 274 0.22 13.53 -11.61
C GLU A 274 -0.20 14.31 -12.87
N MET A 275 -1.34 13.98 -13.48
CA MET A 275 -1.86 14.70 -14.64
C MET A 275 -2.23 16.15 -14.31
N LEU A 276 -2.75 16.40 -13.12
CA LEU A 276 -3.12 17.75 -12.68
C LEU A 276 -1.90 18.60 -12.35
N ILE A 277 -0.86 18.03 -11.75
CA ILE A 277 0.41 18.71 -11.52
C ILE A 277 0.98 19.22 -12.83
N ASN A 278 0.98 18.39 -13.87
CA ASN A 278 1.47 18.79 -15.20
C ASN A 278 0.63 19.87 -15.85
N ALA A 279 -0.70 19.76 -15.75
CA ALA A 279 -1.61 20.67 -16.45
C ALA A 279 -1.68 22.06 -15.78
N TYR A 280 -1.61 22.12 -14.45
CA TYR A 280 -1.81 23.35 -13.69
C TYR A 280 -0.53 23.88 -13.02
N ASN A 281 0.60 23.16 -13.13
CA ASN A 281 1.91 23.52 -12.59
C ASN A 281 1.89 23.88 -11.09
N VAL A 282 0.91 23.35 -10.36
CA VAL A 282 0.79 23.53 -8.91
C VAL A 282 1.57 22.41 -8.25
N PRO A 283 2.50 22.70 -7.31
CA PRO A 283 3.21 21.68 -6.56
C PRO A 283 2.22 20.96 -5.64
N PHE A 284 1.59 19.91 -6.16
CA PHE A 284 0.63 19.10 -5.44
C PHE A 284 1.41 18.10 -4.59
N TYR A 285 1.66 18.45 -3.33
CA TYR A 285 2.26 17.56 -2.34
C TYR A 285 1.35 16.37 -1.99
N PHE A 286 0.07 16.42 -2.37
CA PHE A 286 -0.89 15.32 -2.22
C PHE A 286 -0.76 14.30 -3.37
N GLY A 287 0.39 13.64 -3.51
CA GLY A 287 0.53 12.57 -4.50
C GLY A 287 -0.59 11.52 -4.40
N GLY A 288 -1.10 11.00 -5.53
CA GLY A 288 -2.18 10.00 -5.52
C GLY A 288 -1.82 8.75 -4.73
N THR A 289 -0.53 8.40 -4.71
CA THR A 289 0.05 7.33 -3.90
C THR A 289 0.02 7.67 -2.41
N SER A 290 0.35 8.91 -2.03
CA SER A 290 0.31 9.38 -0.65
C SER A 290 -1.10 9.31 -0.07
N LEU A 291 -2.11 9.75 -0.84
CA LEU A 291 -3.52 9.66 -0.45
C LEU A 291 -3.97 8.20 -0.27
N LEU A 292 -3.58 7.30 -1.18
CA LEU A 292 -3.87 5.87 -1.04
C LEU A 292 -3.25 5.27 0.23
N ILE A 293 -1.99 5.60 0.53
CA ILE A 293 -1.31 5.14 1.74
C ILE A 293 -2.07 5.60 2.98
N VAL A 294 -2.43 6.88 3.05
CA VAL A 294 -3.15 7.47 4.17
C VAL A 294 -4.47 6.75 4.42
N VAL A 295 -5.29 6.55 3.39
CA VAL A 295 -6.61 5.92 3.54
C VAL A 295 -6.49 4.45 3.94
N ASN A 296 -5.65 3.68 3.25
CA ASN A 296 -5.59 2.23 3.47
C ASN A 296 -4.97 1.88 4.83
N VAL A 297 -3.87 2.56 5.23
CA VAL A 297 -3.26 2.33 6.54
C VAL A 297 -4.20 2.73 7.67
N THR A 298 -4.96 3.81 7.50
CA THR A 298 -5.98 4.21 8.48
C THR A 298 -7.07 3.14 8.59
N MET A 299 -7.60 2.66 7.46
CA MET A 299 -8.64 1.62 7.43
C MET A 299 -8.15 0.29 8.03
N ASP A 300 -6.93 -0.13 7.72
CA ASP A 300 -6.32 -1.34 8.28
C ASP A 300 -6.11 -1.22 9.79
N THR A 301 -5.61 -0.07 10.26
CA THR A 301 -5.41 0.18 11.69
C THR A 301 -6.73 0.16 12.44
N VAL A 302 -7.75 0.85 11.93
CA VAL A 302 -9.11 0.85 12.52
C VAL A 302 -9.69 -0.57 12.54
N GLY A 303 -9.54 -1.32 11.45
CA GLY A 303 -10.01 -2.71 11.36
C GLY A 303 -9.35 -3.63 12.38
N GLN A 304 -8.04 -3.49 12.59
CA GLN A 304 -7.31 -4.27 13.59
C GLN A 304 -7.68 -3.88 15.02
N VAL A 305 -7.83 -2.58 15.30
CA VAL A 305 -8.31 -2.09 16.61
C VAL A 305 -9.70 -2.66 16.92
N GLN A 306 -10.63 -2.61 15.95
CA GLN A 306 -11.95 -3.21 16.11
C GLN A 306 -11.87 -4.72 16.37
N GLY A 307 -11.00 -5.44 15.65
CA GLY A 307 -10.76 -6.88 15.87
C GLY A 307 -10.30 -7.20 17.30
N HIS A 308 -9.34 -6.43 17.84
CA HIS A 308 -8.87 -6.60 19.21
C HIS A 308 -9.95 -6.28 20.26
N LEU A 309 -10.79 -5.27 20.01
CA LEU A 309 -11.91 -4.91 20.88
C LEU A 309 -12.98 -6.01 20.90
N PHE A 310 -13.33 -6.58 19.75
CA PHE A 310 -14.28 -7.70 19.68
C PHE A 310 -13.75 -8.94 20.42
N ALA A 311 -12.47 -9.28 20.28
CA ALA A 311 -11.87 -10.41 20.99
C ALA A 311 -11.98 -10.25 22.51
N HIS A 312 -11.70 -9.06 23.05
CA HIS A 312 -11.86 -8.76 24.47
C HIS A 312 -13.32 -8.86 24.94
N GLN A 313 -14.28 -8.38 24.13
CA GLN A 313 -15.70 -8.47 24.47
C GLN A 313 -16.19 -9.92 24.53
N TYR A 314 -15.69 -10.80 23.65
CA TYR A 314 -15.99 -12.23 23.67
C TYR A 314 -15.45 -12.93 24.93
N GLU A 315 -14.24 -12.60 25.36
CA GLU A 315 -13.66 -13.17 26.58
C GLU A 315 -14.49 -12.79 27.82
N GLY A 316 -14.95 -11.54 27.90
CA GLY A 316 -15.84 -11.09 28.98
C GLY A 316 -17.22 -11.77 28.99
N LEU A 317 -17.78 -12.09 27.81
CA LEU A 317 -19.05 -12.81 27.69
C LEU A 317 -18.91 -14.31 28.05
N ILE A 318 -17.81 -14.95 27.66
CA ILE A 318 -17.52 -16.35 28.01
C ILE A 318 -17.22 -16.50 29.51
N GLN A 319 -16.52 -15.54 30.12
CA GLN A 319 -16.25 -15.56 31.56
C GLN A 319 -17.54 -15.37 32.37
N LYS A 320 -18.44 -14.47 31.93
CA LYS A 320 -19.77 -14.31 32.54
C LYS A 320 -20.65 -15.56 32.40
N SER A 321 -20.58 -16.28 31.27
CA SER A 321 -21.39 -17.49 31.07
C SER A 321 -20.91 -18.67 31.93
N LYS A 322 -19.59 -18.81 32.16
CA LYS A 322 -19.03 -19.84 33.06
C LYS A 322 -19.38 -19.65 34.53
N LEU A 323 -19.65 -18.41 34.98
CA LEU A 323 -20.08 -18.11 36.35
C LEU A 323 -21.55 -18.50 36.64
N GLY A 324 -22.38 -18.69 35.60
CA GLY A 324 -23.80 -19.07 35.76
C GLY A 324 -24.07 -20.57 35.91
N GLY A 325 -23.05 -21.43 35.75
CA GLY A 325 -23.23 -22.89 35.66
C GLY A 325 -23.19 -23.67 36.98
N LYS A 326 -23.06 -23.02 38.14
CA LYS A 326 -22.84 -23.72 39.43
C LYS A 326 -24.04 -23.78 40.38
N ARG A 327 -25.27 -23.70 39.84
CA ARG A 327 -26.51 -24.03 40.56
C ARG A 327 -27.45 -24.83 39.67
N ARG A 328 -27.25 -26.16 39.68
CA ARG A 328 -28.32 -27.14 39.61
C ARG A 328 -27.83 -28.43 40.23
#